data_AF-A0A7S4MZY7-F1
#
_entry.id   AF-A0A7S4MZY7-F1
#
_cell.length_a   1.000
_cell.length_b   1.000
_cell.length_c   1.000
_cell.angle_alpha   90.00
_cell.angle_beta   90.00
_cell.angle_gamma   90.00
#
_symmetry.space_group_name_H-M   'P 1'
#
loop_
_entity.id
_entity.type
_entity.pdbx_description
1 polymer ?
#
loop_
_entity_poly.entity_id
_entity_poly.type
_entity_poly.pdbx_seq_one_letter_code
_entity_poly.pdbx_strand_id
1 'polypeptide(L)'
;SKKRRAEAADMSQEDMEETLKEVRTLARHLQQSSQAASSVSELGYTNLFEVSDQSPEEVRKNIELVACQAVASILDGRGLAFTFAQRGSATNVQFVPELDRNYLEYKAMKRQFADSSQVKRTTMMTRLMQLVHELAKKNIHSTKRDLFYADVKLFEKQQNSDAVLEELSLMFGCTRHSLQVTASEKGLVVGRLQFNDDDDFIDCTKMGRSGKNIPSFLDRVSNIKSDYDRPAEFILLVEKDAAFQRLAEDRFYNTYPCVIITGKGEADLATRMFLRRVKDALKIPILGLFDSDAHGLKILSVYMQGSEAMSHDSANLATPDIKWLGVRPSDLDKYNVPRECRLELTTHDVSFAESLKEKPYIQKRSAWVKELETLLSRKEKAEIQAFTSKGFQYLTQEYLPRKLREGDWV
;
A
#
# COMPACT_ATOMS: atom_id res chain seq x y z
N SER A 1 3.03 -15.70 -45.72
CA SER A 1 3.92 -15.52 -44.55
C SER A 1 3.81 -14.12 -43.93
N LYS A 2 3.83 -13.01 -44.70
CA LYS A 2 3.56 -11.65 -44.16
C LYS A 2 2.07 -11.33 -43.97
N LYS A 3 1.21 -11.73 -44.92
CA LYS A 3 -0.25 -11.46 -44.89
C LYS A 3 -0.96 -12.11 -43.68
N ARG A 4 -0.72 -13.41 -43.43
CA ARG A 4 -1.21 -14.11 -42.23
C ARG A 4 -0.69 -13.55 -40.89
N ARG A 5 0.52 -12.95 -40.86
CA ARG A 5 1.05 -12.29 -39.66
C ARG A 5 0.42 -10.92 -39.43
N ALA A 6 0.11 -10.20 -40.50
CA ALA A 6 -0.63 -8.94 -40.43
C ALA A 6 -2.09 -9.19 -40.01
N GLU A 7 -2.75 -10.19 -40.61
CA GLU A 7 -4.13 -10.60 -40.27
C GLU A 7 -4.23 -11.09 -38.81
N ALA A 8 -3.26 -11.87 -38.32
CA ALA A 8 -3.21 -12.28 -36.91
C ALA A 8 -2.88 -11.12 -35.95
N ALA A 9 -2.12 -10.12 -36.40
CA ALA A 9 -1.83 -8.92 -35.63
C ALA A 9 -3.07 -8.00 -35.54
N ASP A 10 -3.79 -7.82 -36.65
CA ASP A 10 -5.06 -7.07 -36.70
C ASP A 10 -6.13 -7.73 -35.81
N MET A 11 -6.34 -9.05 -35.96
CA MET A 11 -7.26 -9.79 -35.09
C MET A 11 -6.87 -9.67 -33.60
N SER A 12 -5.57 -9.70 -33.29
CA SER A 12 -5.09 -9.53 -31.91
C SER A 12 -5.26 -8.10 -31.36
N GLN A 13 -5.32 -7.09 -32.24
CA GLN A 13 -5.58 -5.70 -31.85
C GLN A 13 -7.07 -5.46 -31.62
N GLU A 14 -7.95 -5.97 -32.48
CA GLU A 14 -9.40 -5.90 -32.28
C GLU A 14 -9.82 -6.63 -30.99
N ASP A 15 -9.29 -7.84 -30.75
CA ASP A 15 -9.54 -8.60 -29.51
C ASP A 15 -9.06 -7.83 -28.26
N MET A 16 -7.92 -7.14 -28.36
CA MET A 16 -7.39 -6.32 -27.28
C MET A 16 -8.28 -5.11 -27.00
N GLU A 17 -8.71 -4.40 -28.05
CA GLU A 17 -9.58 -3.23 -27.93
C GLU A 17 -10.94 -3.59 -27.31
N GLU A 18 -11.51 -4.72 -27.71
CA GLU A 18 -12.74 -5.24 -27.12
C GLU A 18 -12.52 -5.57 -25.64
N THR A 19 -11.45 -6.28 -25.31
CA THR A 19 -11.12 -6.65 -23.93
C THR A 19 -10.87 -5.44 -23.02
N LEU A 20 -10.32 -4.34 -23.54
CA LEU A 20 -10.01 -3.14 -22.74
C LEU A 20 -11.13 -2.11 -22.73
N LYS A 21 -12.23 -2.33 -23.45
CA LYS A 21 -13.36 -1.39 -23.54
C LYS A 21 -13.92 -1.00 -22.18
N GLU A 22 -14.15 -1.97 -21.29
CA GLU A 22 -14.67 -1.71 -19.94
C GLU A 22 -13.63 -0.99 -19.06
N VAL A 23 -12.35 -1.32 -19.22
CA VAL A 23 -11.24 -0.65 -18.52
C VAL A 23 -11.16 0.84 -18.90
N ARG A 24 -11.27 1.15 -20.20
CA ARG A 24 -11.31 2.53 -20.71
C ARG A 24 -12.55 3.28 -20.24
N THR A 25 -13.68 2.60 -20.10
CA THR A 25 -14.90 3.17 -19.53
C THR A 25 -14.70 3.49 -18.05
N LEU A 26 -14.08 2.60 -17.28
CA LEU A 26 -13.73 2.85 -15.89
C LEU A 26 -12.76 4.03 -15.75
N ALA A 27 -11.72 4.10 -16.60
CA ALA A 27 -10.75 5.20 -16.61
C ALA A 27 -11.43 6.57 -16.83
N ARG A 28 -12.38 6.64 -17.77
CA ARG A 28 -13.16 7.87 -18.03
C ARG A 28 -14.02 8.28 -16.84
N HIS A 29 -14.68 7.33 -16.17
CA HIS A 29 -15.44 7.62 -14.95
C HIS A 29 -14.54 8.16 -13.83
N LEU A 30 -13.36 7.58 -13.62
CA LEU A 30 -12.41 8.04 -12.62
C LEU A 30 -11.89 9.45 -12.88
N GLN A 31 -11.66 9.80 -14.16
CA GLN A 31 -11.26 11.15 -14.54
C GLN A 31 -12.37 12.18 -14.27
N GLN A 32 -13.64 11.80 -14.45
CA GLN A 32 -14.80 12.66 -14.19
C GLN A 32 -15.12 12.78 -12.69
N SER A 33 -14.90 11.73 -11.90
CA SER A 33 -15.13 11.71 -10.46
C SER A 33 -13.99 12.32 -9.64
N SER A 34 -12.93 12.82 -10.28
CA SER A 34 -11.81 13.50 -9.63
C SER A 34 -12.25 14.91 -9.16
N GLN A 35 -13.22 14.97 -8.24
CA GLN A 35 -13.43 16.13 -7.38
C GLN A 35 -12.59 15.94 -6.11
N ALA A 36 -11.95 17.04 -5.71
CA ALA A 36 -10.89 17.13 -4.72
C ALA A 36 -11.22 16.43 -3.41
N ALA A 37 -10.24 15.69 -2.87
CA ALA A 37 -10.27 15.33 -1.46
C ALA A 37 -10.17 16.61 -0.65
N SER A 38 -11.29 17.01 -0.03
CA SER A 38 -11.30 17.99 1.04
C SER A 38 -10.53 17.40 2.23
N SER A 39 -9.62 18.17 2.83
CA SER A 39 -8.93 17.72 4.04
C SER A 39 -9.95 17.39 5.15
N VAL A 40 -9.53 16.57 6.12
CA VAL A 40 -10.39 16.22 7.26
C VAL A 40 -10.87 17.47 8.02
N SER A 41 -10.01 18.49 8.05
CA SER A 41 -10.29 19.81 8.61
C SER A 41 -11.39 20.56 7.85
N GLU A 42 -11.43 20.45 6.51
CA GLU A 42 -12.48 21.06 5.68
C GLU A 42 -13.84 20.38 5.85
N LEU A 43 -13.86 19.09 6.22
CA LEU A 43 -15.07 18.34 6.53
C LEU A 43 -15.58 18.57 7.98
N GLY A 44 -14.93 19.44 8.75
CA GLY A 44 -15.37 19.83 10.09
C GLY A 44 -15.00 18.85 11.20
N TYR A 45 -14.14 17.86 10.93
CA TYR A 45 -13.62 16.97 11.97
C TYR A 45 -12.45 17.64 12.70
N THR A 46 -12.62 17.93 13.99
CA THR A 46 -11.59 18.60 14.81
C THR A 46 -10.68 17.66 15.58
N ASN A 47 -11.10 16.41 15.79
CA ASN A 47 -10.41 15.45 16.67
C ASN A 47 -9.63 14.36 15.91
N LEU A 48 -9.57 14.46 14.59
CA LEU A 48 -8.85 13.52 13.76
C LEU A 48 -7.44 14.04 13.49
N PHE A 49 -6.45 13.17 13.68
CA PHE A 49 -5.04 13.46 13.50
C PHE A 49 -4.57 12.92 12.15
N GLU A 50 -3.94 13.79 11.38
CA GLU A 50 -3.39 13.51 10.06
C GLU A 50 -1.95 14.04 10.02
N VAL A 51 -1.03 13.23 9.50
CA VAL A 51 0.36 13.66 9.30
C VAL A 51 0.57 14.22 7.91
N SER A 52 1.50 15.15 7.80
CA SER A 52 1.87 15.82 6.55
C SER A 52 3.28 15.44 6.12
N ASP A 53 3.55 15.48 4.81
CA ASP A 53 4.93 15.39 4.32
C ASP A 53 5.67 16.67 4.69
N GLN A 54 6.78 16.51 5.40
CA GLN A 54 7.69 17.58 5.82
C GLN A 54 9.06 17.41 5.18
N SER A 55 9.69 18.53 4.85
CA SER A 55 11.08 18.61 4.42
C SER A 55 12.04 18.28 5.56
N PRO A 56 13.29 17.87 5.26
CA PRO A 56 14.33 17.65 6.27
C PRO A 56 14.55 18.85 7.19
N GLU A 57 14.41 20.06 6.66
CA GLU A 57 14.55 21.30 7.43
C GLU A 57 13.42 21.50 8.43
N GLU A 58 12.18 21.19 8.05
CA GLU A 58 11.01 21.27 8.93
C GLU A 58 11.08 20.22 10.03
N VAL A 59 11.46 18.98 9.70
CA VAL A 59 11.68 17.92 10.69
C VAL A 59 12.76 18.33 11.68
N ARG A 60 13.86 18.92 11.20
CA ARG A 60 14.92 19.44 12.08
C ARG A 60 14.40 20.53 13.01
N LYS A 61 13.66 21.52 12.49
CA LYS A 61 13.05 22.59 13.30
C LYS A 61 12.10 22.03 14.35
N ASN A 62 11.29 21.03 14.01
CA ASN A 62 10.37 20.37 14.94
C ASN A 62 11.11 19.63 16.06
N ILE A 63 12.21 18.94 15.73
CA ILE A 63 13.07 18.30 16.74
C ILE A 63 13.69 19.34 17.67
N GLU A 64 14.24 20.43 17.12
CA GLU A 64 14.85 21.53 17.89
C GLU A 64 13.81 22.20 18.80
N LEU A 65 12.58 22.41 18.31
CA LEU A 65 11.48 22.96 19.11
C LEU A 65 11.12 22.07 20.30
N VAL A 66 10.94 20.77 20.07
CA VAL A 66 10.65 19.80 21.14
C VAL A 66 11.81 19.73 22.14
N ALA A 67 13.06 19.80 21.67
CA ALA A 67 14.23 19.85 22.53
C ALA A 67 14.25 21.12 23.40
N CYS A 68 13.95 22.29 22.83
CA CYS A 68 13.83 23.54 23.59
C CYS A 68 12.71 23.48 24.64
N GLN A 69 11.55 22.92 24.30
CA GLN A 69 10.45 22.71 25.25
C GLN A 69 10.84 21.76 26.39
N ALA A 70 11.56 20.68 26.07
CA ALA A 70 12.08 19.76 27.06
C ALA A 70 13.08 20.43 28.01
N VAL A 71 14.01 21.24 27.49
CA VAL A 71 14.96 22.02 28.30
C VAL A 71 14.23 23.00 29.21
N ALA A 72 13.25 23.75 28.69
CA ALA A 72 12.44 24.66 29.50
C ALA A 72 11.70 23.92 30.63
N SER A 73 11.10 22.76 30.34
CA SER A 73 10.44 21.92 31.34
C SER A 73 11.40 21.44 32.44
N ILE A 74 12.65 21.11 32.09
CA ILE A 74 13.69 20.73 33.05
C ILE A 74 14.07 21.93 33.93
N LEU A 75 14.29 23.10 33.34
CA LEU A 75 14.66 24.33 34.06
C LEU A 75 13.54 24.78 35.01
N ASP A 76 12.28 24.55 34.64
CA ASP A 76 11.10 24.82 35.48
C ASP A 76 10.89 23.77 36.59
N GLY A 77 11.78 22.77 36.72
CA GLY A 77 11.67 21.71 37.73
C GLY A 77 10.58 20.66 37.44
N ARG A 78 9.95 20.70 36.26
CA ARG A 78 8.93 19.73 35.83
C ARG A 78 9.54 18.45 35.25
N GLY A 79 10.85 18.45 34.98
CA GLY A 79 11.60 17.32 34.43
C GLY A 79 11.41 17.12 32.93
N LEU A 80 12.05 16.09 32.39
CA LEU A 80 11.96 15.73 30.96
C LEU A 80 10.66 14.94 30.70
N ALA A 81 9.83 15.45 29.79
CA ALA A 81 8.66 14.76 29.30
C ALA A 81 8.39 15.06 27.83
N PHE A 82 7.82 14.09 27.12
CA PHE A 82 7.34 14.24 25.75
C PHE A 82 5.83 14.03 25.70
N THR A 83 5.15 14.81 24.86
CA THR A 83 3.71 14.71 24.61
C THR A 83 3.49 14.45 23.12
N PHE A 84 2.68 13.45 22.79
CA PHE A 84 2.42 13.02 21.41
C PHE A 84 1.06 12.32 21.30
N ALA A 85 0.55 12.09 20.08
CA ALA A 85 -0.70 11.36 19.89
C ALA A 85 -0.52 9.85 20.16
N GLN A 86 -1.54 9.20 20.72
CA GLN A 86 -1.57 7.75 20.88
C GLN A 86 -1.56 7.07 19.50
N ARG A 87 -0.78 5.99 19.35
CA ARG A 87 -0.77 5.19 18.12
C ARG A 87 -2.14 4.59 17.80
N GLY A 88 -2.38 4.31 16.52
CA GLY A 88 -3.61 3.70 16.04
C GLY A 88 -3.83 2.30 16.59
N SER A 89 -5.06 2.07 17.04
CA SER A 89 -5.58 0.82 17.58
C SER A 89 -7.07 0.73 17.25
N ALA A 90 -7.67 -0.45 17.41
CA ALA A 90 -9.08 -0.66 17.10
C ALA A 90 -10.04 0.29 17.85
N THR A 91 -9.60 0.94 18.94
CA THR A 91 -10.43 1.82 19.80
C THR A 91 -10.24 3.32 19.55
N ASN A 92 -9.27 3.72 18.72
CA ASN A 92 -8.99 5.12 18.41
C ASN A 92 -8.77 5.32 16.90
N VAL A 93 -9.31 4.43 16.07
CA VAL A 93 -9.32 4.56 14.63
C VAL A 93 -10.77 4.66 14.17
N GLN A 94 -11.07 5.72 13.44
CA GLN A 94 -12.40 5.98 12.89
C GLN A 94 -12.32 5.92 11.36
N PHE A 95 -13.24 5.16 10.75
CA PHE A 95 -13.44 5.20 9.31
C PHE A 95 -14.28 6.42 8.94
N VAL A 96 -13.80 7.25 8.01
CA VAL A 96 -14.51 8.42 7.47
C VAL A 96 -15.08 8.04 6.10
N PRO A 97 -16.41 7.83 5.98
CA PRO A 97 -17.04 7.35 4.75
C PRO A 97 -16.84 8.24 3.53
N GLU A 98 -16.77 9.56 3.74
CA GLU A 98 -16.64 10.59 2.70
C GLU A 98 -15.27 10.52 2.01
N LEU A 99 -14.22 10.26 2.79
CA LEU A 99 -12.85 10.14 2.31
C LEU A 99 -12.43 8.70 2.01
N ASP A 100 -13.28 7.74 2.40
CA ASP A 100 -13.07 6.30 2.25
C ASP A 100 -11.76 5.81 2.90
N ARG A 101 -11.41 6.39 4.05
CA ARG A 101 -10.13 6.18 4.74
C ARG A 101 -10.30 6.06 6.25
N ASN A 102 -9.34 5.38 6.87
CA ASN A 102 -9.23 5.27 8.33
C ASN A 102 -8.37 6.42 8.88
N TYR A 103 -8.88 7.13 9.88
CA TYR A 103 -8.20 8.24 10.55
C TYR A 103 -7.97 7.94 12.03
N LEU A 104 -6.89 8.52 12.58
CA LEU A 104 -6.54 8.41 13.97
C LEU A 104 -7.32 9.45 14.79
N GLU A 105 -8.02 9.03 15.84
CA GLU A 105 -8.58 9.94 16.83
C GLU A 105 -7.46 10.42 17.76
N TYR A 106 -7.30 11.74 17.90
CA TYR A 106 -6.25 12.33 18.73
C TYR A 106 -6.50 12.05 20.21
N LYS A 107 -5.63 11.23 20.80
CA LYS A 107 -5.56 11.02 22.25
C LYS A 107 -4.17 11.36 22.72
N ALA A 108 -4.04 12.39 23.53
CA ALA A 108 -2.73 12.83 24.02
C ALA A 108 -2.12 11.79 24.97
N MET A 109 -0.88 11.40 24.67
CA MET A 109 -0.04 10.58 25.53
C MET A 109 1.10 11.44 26.05
N LYS A 110 1.42 11.29 27.33
CA LYS A 110 2.57 11.94 27.96
C LYS A 110 3.52 10.88 28.48
N ARG A 111 4.80 10.98 28.16
CA ARG A 111 5.88 10.15 28.72
C ARG A 111 6.81 11.00 29.56
N GLN A 112 7.04 10.58 30.80
CA GLN A 112 7.90 11.28 31.73
C GLN A 112 9.14 10.44 32.01
N PHE A 113 10.31 11.06 31.97
CA PHE A 113 11.57 10.39 32.26
C PHE A 113 11.67 9.94 33.72
N ALA A 114 11.06 10.69 34.63
CA ALA A 114 11.06 10.40 36.07
C ALA A 114 10.21 9.17 36.45
N ASP A 115 9.32 8.72 35.57
CA ASP A 115 8.52 7.51 35.78
C ASP A 115 9.37 6.28 35.45
N SER A 116 9.62 5.43 36.46
CA SER A 116 10.42 4.22 36.33
C SER A 116 9.88 3.24 35.28
N SER A 117 8.58 3.26 35.00
CA SER A 117 7.96 2.43 33.97
C SER A 117 8.21 2.96 32.55
N GLN A 118 8.44 4.27 32.39
CA GLN A 118 8.58 4.95 31.09
C GLN A 118 10.01 5.41 30.79
N VAL A 119 10.91 5.39 31.78
CA VAL A 119 12.29 5.90 31.66
C VAL A 119 13.00 5.34 30.43
N LYS A 120 12.96 4.01 30.24
CA LYS A 120 13.62 3.33 29.10
C LYS A 120 13.07 3.81 27.76
N ARG A 121 11.75 3.92 27.63
CA ARG A 121 11.10 4.38 26.40
C ARG A 121 11.36 5.86 26.11
N THR A 122 11.42 6.67 27.16
CA THR A 122 11.77 8.11 27.05
C THR A 122 13.23 8.28 26.60
N THR A 123 14.14 7.44 27.11
CA THR A 123 15.54 7.38 26.65
C THR A 123 15.63 6.95 25.18
N MET A 124 14.92 5.88 24.78
CA MET A 124 14.86 5.45 23.37
C MET A 124 14.36 6.57 22.46
N MET A 125 13.30 7.28 22.87
CA MET A 125 12.73 8.40 22.12
C MET A 125 13.74 9.53 21.93
N THR A 126 14.41 9.94 23.01
CA THR A 126 15.47 10.96 22.97
C THR A 126 16.62 10.55 22.05
N ARG A 127 17.07 9.30 22.15
CA ARG A 127 18.15 8.76 21.30
C ARG A 127 17.74 8.74 19.84
N LEU A 128 16.52 8.33 19.52
CA LEU A 128 16.03 8.26 18.15
C LEU A 128 15.82 9.66 17.56
N MET A 129 15.36 10.64 18.35
CA MET A 129 15.31 12.06 17.95
C MET A 129 16.70 12.58 17.57
N GLN A 130 17.73 12.26 18.35
CA GLN A 130 19.11 12.64 18.03
C GLN A 130 19.54 12.05 16.68
N LEU A 131 19.29 10.75 16.46
CA LEU A 131 19.66 10.09 15.20
C LEU A 131 18.93 10.72 14.01
N VAL A 132 17.61 10.92 14.10
CA VAL A 132 16.82 11.57 13.05
C VAL A 132 17.30 12.99 12.79
N HIS A 133 17.65 13.75 13.84
CA HIS A 133 18.21 15.09 13.69
C HIS A 133 19.56 15.08 12.94
N GLU A 134 20.43 14.09 13.22
CA GLU A 134 21.70 13.93 12.51
C GLU A 134 21.50 13.56 11.04
N LEU A 135 20.54 12.67 10.74
CA LEU A 135 20.15 12.33 9.37
C LEU A 135 19.66 13.58 8.66
N ALA A 136 18.68 14.28 9.24
CA ALA A 136 18.06 15.48 8.66
C ALA A 136 19.09 16.57 8.38
N LYS A 137 20.05 16.78 9.30
CA LYS A 137 21.14 17.74 9.14
C LYS A 137 22.10 17.38 7.99
N LYS A 138 22.39 16.10 7.80
CA LYS A 138 23.29 15.61 6.73
C LYS A 138 22.56 15.38 5.40
N ASN A 139 21.23 15.43 5.41
CA ASN A 139 20.38 15.07 4.29
C ASN A 139 20.68 13.66 3.74
N ILE A 140 20.81 12.69 4.64
CA ILE A 140 21.08 11.29 4.32
C ILE A 140 19.99 10.40 4.89
N HIS A 141 19.78 9.25 4.26
CA HIS A 141 18.79 8.28 4.72
C HIS A 141 19.43 7.12 5.47
N SER A 142 18.64 6.48 6.33
CA SER A 142 19.06 5.30 7.09
C SER A 142 17.95 4.24 7.10
N THR A 143 18.32 2.96 7.17
CA THR A 143 17.32 1.90 7.29
C THR A 143 16.89 1.70 8.74
N LYS A 144 15.70 1.11 8.94
CA LYS A 144 15.25 0.69 10.29
C LYS A 144 16.27 -0.18 11.03
N ARG A 145 17.01 -1.03 10.29
CA ARG A 145 18.03 -1.91 10.89
C ARG A 145 19.24 -1.11 11.33
N ASP A 146 19.70 -0.16 10.52
CA ASP A 146 20.85 0.68 10.87
C ASP A 146 20.56 1.52 12.12
N LEU A 147 19.34 2.05 12.25
CA LEU A 147 18.91 2.72 13.48
C LEU A 147 18.88 1.79 14.70
N PHE A 148 18.40 0.56 14.53
CA PHE A 148 18.43 -0.43 15.60
C PHE A 148 19.88 -0.76 16.01
N TYR A 149 20.79 -0.91 15.05
CA TYR A 149 22.20 -1.18 15.31
C TYR A 149 22.97 0.01 15.89
N ALA A 150 22.46 1.24 15.74
CA ALA A 150 23.04 2.42 16.36
C ALA A 150 23.03 2.37 17.90
N ASP A 151 22.11 1.60 18.50
CA ASP A 151 22.12 1.30 19.94
C ASP A 151 21.33 0.02 20.30
N VAL A 152 21.89 -1.14 19.93
CA VAL A 152 21.25 -2.46 20.15
C VAL A 152 20.96 -2.71 21.63
N LYS A 153 21.83 -2.23 22.53
CA LYS A 153 21.67 -2.44 23.98
C LYS A 153 20.48 -1.65 24.52
N LEU A 154 20.26 -0.44 24.01
CA LEU A 154 19.11 0.36 24.40
C LEU A 154 17.82 -0.21 23.83
N PHE A 155 17.79 -0.55 22.53
CA PHE A 155 16.56 -0.97 21.85
C PHE A 155 16.15 -2.42 22.14
N GLU A 156 17.10 -3.34 22.31
CA GLU A 156 16.97 -4.79 22.51
C GLU A 156 16.28 -5.55 21.37
N LYS A 157 15.10 -5.09 20.95
CA LYS A 157 14.29 -5.64 19.86
C LYS A 157 13.99 -4.55 18.84
N GLN A 158 14.07 -4.88 17.55
CA GLN A 158 13.75 -3.94 16.46
C GLN A 158 12.31 -3.40 16.56
N GLN A 159 11.38 -4.18 17.10
CA GLN A 159 10.00 -3.74 17.35
C GLN A 159 9.92 -2.52 18.28
N ASN A 160 10.87 -2.36 19.21
CA ASN A 160 10.92 -1.22 20.12
C ASN A 160 11.36 0.05 19.39
N SER A 161 12.42 -0.01 18.57
CA SER A 161 12.85 1.13 17.75
C SER A 161 11.79 1.53 16.73
N ASP A 162 11.10 0.54 16.13
CA ASP A 162 10.02 0.79 15.18
C ASP A 162 8.82 1.49 15.83
N ALA A 163 8.43 1.06 17.04
CA ALA A 163 7.35 1.67 17.80
C ALA A 163 7.67 3.12 18.19
N VAL A 164 8.91 3.39 18.62
CA VAL A 164 9.36 4.74 18.99
C VAL A 164 9.45 5.64 17.76
N LEU A 165 9.88 5.11 16.61
CA LEU A 165 9.91 5.86 15.36
C LEU A 165 8.52 6.33 14.91
N GLU A 166 7.50 5.48 15.07
CA GLU A 166 6.10 5.85 14.82
C GLU A 166 5.56 6.88 15.82
N GLU A 167 6.03 6.84 17.05
CA GLU A 167 5.65 7.86 18.04
C GLU A 167 6.32 9.20 17.75
N LEU A 168 7.53 9.21 17.17
CA LEU A 168 8.16 10.45 16.69
C LEU A 168 7.39 11.07 15.52
N SER A 169 6.93 10.27 14.55
CA SER A 169 6.13 10.80 13.43
C SER A 169 4.84 11.46 13.95
N LEU A 170 4.20 10.85 14.95
CA LEU A 170 3.04 11.44 15.65
C LEU A 170 3.39 12.69 16.46
N MET A 171 4.57 12.74 17.08
CA MET A 171 5.01 13.90 17.86
C MET A 171 5.32 15.12 16.98
N PHE A 172 5.89 14.90 15.79
CA PHE A 172 6.25 15.96 14.85
C PHE A 172 5.15 16.27 13.82
N GLY A 173 4.09 15.46 13.76
CA GLY A 173 3.03 15.60 12.77
C GLY A 173 3.50 15.34 11.34
N CYS A 174 4.55 14.54 11.18
CA CYS A 174 5.17 14.27 9.88
C CYS A 174 4.96 12.82 9.44
N THR A 175 5.04 12.55 8.13
CA THR A 175 5.06 11.16 7.65
C THR A 175 6.31 10.43 8.13
N ARG A 176 6.25 9.10 8.17
CA ARG A 176 7.43 8.29 8.52
C ARG A 176 8.57 8.49 7.52
N HIS A 177 8.23 8.76 6.26
CA HIS A 177 9.17 9.07 5.20
C HIS A 177 9.95 10.36 5.48
N SER A 178 9.29 11.40 6.02
CA SER A 178 9.95 12.67 6.37
C SER A 178 11.05 12.54 7.41
N LEU A 179 11.05 11.47 8.24
CA LEU A 179 12.11 11.21 9.22
C LEU A 179 13.42 10.71 8.59
N GLN A 180 13.47 10.57 7.26
CA GLN A 180 14.61 10.03 6.50
C GLN A 180 14.96 8.58 6.87
N VAL A 181 13.97 7.83 7.37
CA VAL A 181 14.11 6.43 7.74
C VAL A 181 13.31 5.56 6.79
N THR A 182 13.98 4.65 6.10
CA THR A 182 13.33 3.78 5.11
C THR A 182 13.18 2.33 5.58
N ALA A 183 12.15 1.67 5.05
CA ALA A 183 11.96 0.24 5.19
C ALA A 183 12.78 -0.52 4.13
N SER A 184 13.05 -1.79 4.36
CA SER A 184 13.70 -2.65 3.37
C SER A 184 12.79 -2.92 2.17
N GLU A 185 13.36 -2.88 0.98
CA GLU A 185 12.68 -3.11 -0.31
C GLU A 185 12.09 -4.51 -0.40
N LYS A 186 10.79 -4.60 -0.67
CA LYS A 186 10.14 -5.86 -1.04
C LYS A 186 9.40 -5.79 -2.38
N GLY A 187 8.92 -4.59 -2.74
CA GLY A 187 8.07 -4.41 -3.90
C GLY A 187 8.78 -4.55 -5.23
N LEU A 188 8.06 -5.04 -6.23
CA LEU A 188 8.53 -5.13 -7.62
C LEU A 188 7.54 -4.43 -8.56
N VAL A 189 8.08 -3.87 -9.64
CA VAL A 189 7.33 -3.28 -10.74
C VAL A 189 7.85 -3.77 -12.09
N VAL A 190 6.92 -4.04 -13.02
CA VAL A 190 7.22 -4.35 -14.43
C VAL A 190 6.10 -3.80 -15.31
N GLY A 191 6.40 -3.45 -16.56
CA GLY A 191 5.40 -3.04 -17.54
C GLY A 191 5.61 -1.64 -18.09
N ARG A 192 4.53 -1.03 -18.61
CA ARG A 192 4.54 0.24 -19.36
C ARG A 192 4.72 1.47 -18.45
N LEU A 193 5.84 1.51 -17.73
CA LEU A 193 6.19 2.57 -16.80
C LEU A 193 7.66 2.98 -16.98
N GLN A 194 7.91 4.28 -16.94
CA GLN A 194 9.23 4.89 -16.98
C GLN A 194 9.31 5.95 -15.88
N PHE A 195 10.45 6.03 -15.20
CA PHE A 195 10.71 7.05 -14.18
C PHE A 195 12.20 7.29 -14.02
N ASN A 196 12.57 8.39 -13.37
CA ASN A 196 13.94 8.66 -12.97
C ASN A 196 14.09 8.34 -11.49
N ASP A 197 15.17 7.67 -11.11
CA ASP A 197 15.61 7.46 -9.74
C ASP A 197 16.95 8.19 -9.58
N ASP A 198 16.94 9.35 -8.93
CA ASP A 198 18.01 10.35 -9.05
C ASP A 198 18.34 10.65 -10.54
N ASP A 199 19.56 10.38 -10.97
CA ASP A 199 20.07 10.61 -12.32
C ASP A 199 19.85 9.41 -13.26
N ASP A 200 19.38 8.27 -12.73
CA ASP A 200 19.22 7.04 -13.49
C ASP A 200 17.82 6.94 -14.11
N PHE A 201 17.77 6.86 -15.44
CA PHE A 201 16.53 6.59 -16.17
C PHE A 201 16.19 5.09 -16.11
N ILE A 202 15.00 4.78 -15.59
CA ILE A 202 14.49 3.42 -15.44
C ILE A 202 13.33 3.18 -16.41
N ASP A 203 13.47 2.15 -17.24
CA ASP A 203 12.43 1.67 -18.16
C ASP A 203 11.93 0.29 -17.72
N CYS A 204 10.76 0.24 -17.07
CA CYS A 204 10.19 -0.99 -16.51
C CYS A 204 9.77 -2.01 -17.58
N THR A 205 9.77 -1.66 -18.87
CA THR A 205 9.50 -2.60 -19.97
C THR A 205 10.70 -3.49 -20.30
N LYS A 206 11.91 -3.08 -19.89
CA LYS A 206 13.19 -3.73 -20.23
C LYS A 206 13.84 -4.46 -19.06
N MET A 207 13.08 -4.75 -18.00
CA MET A 207 13.61 -5.29 -16.74
C MET A 207 13.63 -6.83 -16.69
N GLY A 208 13.41 -7.51 -17.81
CA GLY A 208 13.38 -8.97 -17.87
C GLY A 208 12.24 -9.58 -17.05
N ARG A 209 12.47 -10.80 -16.53
CA ARG A 209 11.46 -11.58 -15.78
C ARG A 209 11.35 -11.19 -14.31
N SER A 210 12.41 -10.63 -13.75
CA SER A 210 12.48 -10.29 -12.32
C SER A 210 11.82 -8.94 -11.99
N GLY A 211 11.55 -8.11 -13.01
CA GLY A 211 11.08 -6.75 -12.80
C GLY A 211 12.14 -5.86 -12.13
N LYS A 212 11.76 -4.64 -11.78
CA LYS A 212 12.59 -3.68 -11.05
C LYS A 212 12.11 -3.60 -9.61
N ASN A 213 13.03 -3.66 -8.64
CA ASN A 213 12.73 -3.34 -7.25
C ASN A 213 12.24 -1.89 -7.16
N ILE A 214 11.15 -1.69 -6.43
CA ILE A 214 10.65 -0.35 -6.12
C ILE A 214 11.68 0.35 -5.22
N PRO A 215 12.20 1.53 -5.60
CA PRO A 215 13.20 2.23 -4.81
C PRO A 215 12.70 2.55 -3.39
N SER A 216 13.57 2.38 -2.40
CA SER A 216 13.28 2.76 -1.01
C SER A 216 13.09 4.27 -0.82
N PHE A 217 13.80 5.07 -1.62
CA PHE A 217 13.87 6.53 -1.52
C PHE A 217 12.98 7.17 -2.56
N LEU A 218 11.68 7.23 -2.26
CA LEU A 218 10.73 7.72 -3.22
C LEU A 218 10.86 9.22 -3.47
N ASP A 219 11.37 10.02 -2.52
CA ASP A 219 11.75 11.41 -2.74
C ASP A 219 12.63 11.64 -3.97
N ARG A 220 13.46 10.65 -4.32
CA ARG A 220 14.36 10.67 -5.48
C ARG A 220 13.69 10.23 -6.78
N VAL A 221 12.54 9.58 -6.67
CA VAL A 221 11.76 9.13 -7.82
C VAL A 221 10.99 10.30 -8.42
N SER A 222 11.34 10.64 -9.66
CA SER A 222 10.75 11.75 -10.42
C SER A 222 10.35 11.32 -11.83
N ASN A 223 9.64 12.19 -12.56
CA ASN A 223 9.26 12.00 -13.96
C ASN A 223 8.55 10.66 -14.26
N ILE A 224 7.66 10.23 -13.36
CA ILE A 224 6.82 9.04 -13.53
C ILE A 224 5.91 9.26 -14.74
N LYS A 225 6.10 8.45 -15.78
CA LYS A 225 5.33 8.52 -17.03
C LYS A 225 5.11 7.13 -17.60
N SER A 226 4.10 7.01 -18.45
CA SER A 226 3.91 5.79 -19.23
C SER A 226 4.73 5.85 -20.52
N ASP A 227 4.88 4.68 -21.15
CA ASP A 227 5.52 4.53 -22.45
C ASP A 227 4.77 5.36 -23.51
N TYR A 228 5.53 6.11 -24.34
CA TYR A 228 4.97 7.02 -25.34
C TYR A 228 4.29 6.27 -26.50
N ASP A 229 4.81 5.10 -26.88
CA ASP A 229 4.31 4.36 -28.05
C ASP A 229 3.01 3.61 -27.74
N ARG A 230 2.90 3.05 -26.54
CA ARG A 230 1.71 2.37 -26.03
C ARG A 230 1.55 2.66 -24.54
N PRO A 231 0.78 3.69 -24.17
CA PRO A 231 0.57 4.03 -22.77
C PRO A 231 -0.18 2.92 -22.05
N ALA A 232 0.14 2.74 -20.77
CA ALA A 232 -0.58 1.87 -19.85
C ALA A 232 -2.02 2.34 -19.72
N GLU A 233 -2.96 1.41 -19.80
CA GLU A 233 -4.38 1.68 -19.64
C GLU A 233 -4.88 1.39 -18.22
N PHE A 234 -4.16 0.56 -17.47
CA PHE A 234 -4.45 0.22 -16.07
C PHE A 234 -3.19 -0.23 -15.33
N ILE A 235 -3.31 -0.28 -13.99
CA ILE A 235 -2.31 -0.85 -13.09
C ILE A 235 -2.88 -2.18 -12.56
N LEU A 236 -2.14 -3.27 -12.71
CA LEU A 236 -2.46 -4.56 -12.11
C LEU A 236 -1.66 -4.72 -10.82
N LEU A 237 -2.35 -4.63 -9.68
CA LEU A 237 -1.77 -4.85 -8.36
C LEU A 237 -1.89 -6.33 -8.00
N VAL A 238 -0.77 -7.02 -7.82
CA VAL A 238 -0.71 -8.47 -7.59
C VAL A 238 -0.16 -8.76 -6.20
N GLU A 239 -0.89 -9.56 -5.42
CA GLU A 239 -0.44 -9.94 -4.08
C GLU A 239 0.81 -10.83 -4.12
N LYS A 240 0.75 -11.96 -4.84
CA LYS A 240 1.74 -13.04 -4.76
C LYS A 240 2.88 -12.86 -5.76
N ASP A 241 4.13 -13.02 -5.29
CA ASP A 241 5.34 -12.93 -6.12
C ASP A 241 5.31 -13.94 -7.29
N ALA A 242 4.85 -15.17 -7.04
CA ALA A 242 4.75 -16.20 -8.08
C ALA A 242 3.80 -15.81 -9.23
N ALA A 243 2.66 -15.18 -8.92
CA ALA A 243 1.72 -14.70 -9.93
C ALA A 243 2.33 -13.53 -10.72
N PHE A 244 3.03 -12.63 -10.04
CA PHE A 244 3.79 -11.55 -10.67
C PHE A 244 4.85 -12.09 -11.65
N GLN A 245 5.65 -13.07 -11.22
CA GLN A 245 6.69 -13.68 -12.06
C GLN A 245 6.10 -14.34 -13.31
N ARG A 246 4.97 -15.03 -13.20
CA ARG A 246 4.25 -15.61 -14.35
C ARG A 246 3.81 -14.51 -15.33
N LEU A 247 3.18 -13.45 -14.83
CA LEU A 247 2.75 -12.30 -15.63
C LEU A 247 3.92 -11.59 -16.33
N ALA A 248 5.07 -11.48 -15.65
CA ALA A 248 6.29 -10.91 -16.20
C ALA A 248 6.92 -11.82 -17.27
N GLU A 249 6.93 -13.13 -17.05
CA GLU A 249 7.45 -14.13 -18.00
C GLU A 249 6.63 -14.15 -19.29
N ASP A 250 5.30 -14.16 -19.19
CA ASP A 250 4.38 -14.12 -20.33
C ASP A 250 4.28 -12.72 -20.97
N ARG A 251 4.97 -11.73 -20.40
CA ARG A 251 4.96 -10.32 -20.83
C ARG A 251 3.55 -9.78 -21.03
N PHE A 252 2.67 -10.03 -20.06
CA PHE A 252 1.26 -9.65 -20.12
C PHE A 252 1.06 -8.16 -20.46
N TYR A 253 1.94 -7.30 -19.94
CA TYR A 253 2.00 -5.85 -20.19
C TYR A 253 2.28 -5.45 -21.67
N ASN A 254 2.68 -6.37 -22.52
CA ASN A 254 2.83 -6.15 -23.97
C ASN A 254 1.55 -6.46 -24.74
N THR A 255 0.82 -7.49 -24.31
CA THR A 255 -0.46 -7.88 -24.91
C THR A 255 -1.56 -6.93 -24.46
N TYR A 256 -1.63 -6.64 -23.16
CA TYR A 256 -2.55 -5.67 -22.58
C TYR A 256 -1.72 -4.56 -21.93
N PRO A 257 -1.68 -3.34 -22.51
CA PRO A 257 -0.84 -2.25 -22.01
C PRO A 257 -1.14 -1.91 -20.55
N CYS A 258 -0.27 -2.33 -19.63
CA CYS A 258 -0.47 -2.12 -18.20
C CYS A 258 0.86 -2.01 -17.44
N VAL A 259 0.75 -1.55 -16.19
CA VAL A 259 1.83 -1.60 -15.20
C VAL A 259 1.47 -2.67 -14.17
N ILE A 260 2.37 -3.59 -13.88
CA ILE A 260 2.15 -4.64 -12.89
C ILE A 260 3.02 -4.34 -11.68
N ILE A 261 2.41 -4.27 -10.50
CA ILE A 261 3.07 -3.97 -9.23
C ILE A 261 2.76 -5.10 -8.24
N THR A 262 3.74 -5.56 -7.48
CA THR A 262 3.52 -6.49 -6.36
C THR A 262 4.22 -6.02 -5.09
N GLY A 263 3.56 -6.23 -3.96
CA GLY A 263 4.13 -6.06 -2.61
C GLY A 263 4.70 -7.33 -2.00
N LYS A 264 4.59 -8.49 -2.69
CA LYS A 264 4.92 -9.82 -2.17
C LYS A 264 4.16 -10.16 -0.87
N GLY A 265 2.84 -10.06 -0.93
CA GLY A 265 1.93 -10.17 0.22
C GLY A 265 1.51 -8.78 0.73
N GLU A 266 1.55 -8.60 2.05
CA GLU A 266 1.32 -7.28 2.66
C GLU A 266 2.44 -6.32 2.28
N ALA A 267 2.08 -5.25 1.55
CA ALA A 267 3.06 -4.30 1.04
C ALA A 267 3.76 -3.50 2.14
N ASP A 268 5.03 -3.21 1.87
CA ASP A 268 5.78 -2.20 2.61
C ASP A 268 5.30 -0.77 2.30
N LEU A 269 5.79 0.18 3.10
CA LEU A 269 5.46 1.59 2.98
C LEU A 269 5.81 2.14 1.59
N ALA A 270 7.00 1.77 1.09
CA ALA A 270 7.51 2.21 -0.20
C ALA A 270 6.62 1.73 -1.37
N THR A 271 6.20 0.47 -1.39
CA THR A 271 5.31 -0.04 -2.44
C THR A 271 3.97 0.70 -2.45
N ARG A 272 3.40 0.99 -1.28
CA ARG A 272 2.12 1.71 -1.17
C ARG A 272 2.23 3.16 -1.66
N MET A 273 3.27 3.87 -1.24
CA MET A 273 3.56 5.24 -1.69
C MET A 273 3.85 5.27 -3.19
N PHE A 274 4.61 4.30 -3.71
CA PHE A 274 4.92 4.19 -5.13
C PHE A 274 3.66 3.96 -5.96
N LEU A 275 2.81 3.01 -5.56
CA LEU A 275 1.52 2.77 -6.21
C LEU A 275 0.67 4.05 -6.24
N ARG A 276 0.62 4.78 -5.12
CA ARG A 276 -0.11 6.05 -5.03
C ARG A 276 0.42 7.08 -6.02
N ARG A 277 1.74 7.30 -6.06
CA ARG A 277 2.38 8.24 -6.98
C ARG A 277 2.18 7.85 -8.45
N VAL A 278 2.25 6.56 -8.77
CA VAL A 278 1.98 6.06 -10.13
C VAL A 278 0.51 6.31 -10.51
N LYS A 279 -0.44 6.08 -9.60
CA LYS A 279 -1.85 6.41 -9.83
C LYS A 279 -2.05 7.91 -10.07
N ASP A 280 -1.48 8.75 -9.22
CA ASP A 280 -1.66 10.21 -9.32
C ASP A 280 -1.01 10.78 -10.59
N ALA A 281 0.13 10.22 -11.02
CA ALA A 281 0.83 10.61 -12.25
C ALA A 281 0.11 10.14 -13.52
N LEU A 282 -0.30 8.87 -13.58
CA LEU A 282 -0.88 8.27 -14.79
C LEU A 282 -2.39 8.45 -14.89
N LYS A 283 -3.09 8.63 -13.77
CA LYS A 283 -4.55 8.76 -13.66
C LYS A 283 -5.33 7.63 -14.35
N ILE A 284 -4.81 6.41 -14.21
CA ILE A 284 -5.39 5.17 -14.75
C ILE A 284 -5.96 4.28 -13.63
N PRO A 285 -6.96 3.42 -13.92
CA PRO A 285 -7.55 2.52 -12.94
C PRO A 285 -6.54 1.51 -12.38
N ILE A 286 -6.75 1.10 -11.14
CA ILE A 286 -6.01 0.01 -10.49
C ILE A 286 -6.94 -1.18 -10.32
N LEU A 287 -6.50 -2.34 -10.82
CA LEU A 287 -7.17 -3.62 -10.71
C LEU A 287 -6.34 -4.53 -9.80
N GLY A 288 -6.96 -5.05 -8.75
CA GLY A 288 -6.34 -5.84 -7.71
C GLY A 288 -6.54 -7.34 -7.88
N LEU A 289 -5.45 -8.10 -7.92
CA LEU A 289 -5.39 -9.55 -7.96
C LEU A 289 -4.80 -10.11 -6.65
N PHE A 290 -5.68 -10.68 -5.82
CA PHE A 290 -5.40 -11.19 -4.47
C PHE A 290 -5.83 -12.66 -4.34
N ASP A 291 -5.34 -13.35 -3.31
CA ASP A 291 -5.79 -14.72 -3.00
C ASP A 291 -7.28 -14.73 -2.61
N SER A 292 -7.97 -15.84 -2.89
CA SER A 292 -9.41 -16.00 -2.63
C SER A 292 -9.66 -16.40 -1.16
N ASP A 293 -9.30 -15.51 -0.24
CA ASP A 293 -9.55 -15.65 1.18
C ASP A 293 -9.80 -14.28 1.87
N ALA A 294 -10.06 -14.31 3.18
CA ALA A 294 -10.26 -13.09 3.95
C ALA A 294 -8.98 -12.27 4.12
N HIS A 295 -7.79 -12.88 4.02
CA HIS A 295 -6.50 -12.20 4.13
C HIS A 295 -6.20 -11.39 2.86
N GLY A 296 -6.46 -11.91 1.67
CA GLY A 296 -6.36 -11.20 0.39
C GLY A 296 -7.26 -9.96 0.38
N LEU A 297 -8.51 -10.09 0.85
CA LEU A 297 -9.40 -8.94 1.02
C LEU A 297 -8.87 -7.94 2.07
N LYS A 298 -8.27 -8.43 3.17
CA LYS A 298 -7.63 -7.56 4.15
C LYS A 298 -6.47 -6.77 3.53
N ILE A 299 -5.62 -7.42 2.74
CA ILE A 299 -4.50 -6.75 2.07
C ILE A 299 -5.02 -5.67 1.11
N LEU A 300 -6.03 -5.99 0.29
CA LEU A 300 -6.71 -5.00 -0.56
C LEU A 300 -7.23 -3.81 0.25
N SER A 301 -7.89 -4.06 1.39
CA SER A 301 -8.42 -3.02 2.27
C SER A 301 -7.31 -2.09 2.80
N VAL A 302 -6.12 -2.63 3.08
CA VAL A 302 -4.96 -1.84 3.54
C VAL A 302 -4.44 -0.91 2.44
N TYR A 303 -4.38 -1.37 1.18
CA TYR A 303 -4.05 -0.48 0.06
C TYR A 303 -5.07 0.63 -0.12
N MET A 304 -6.36 0.33 0.03
CA MET A 304 -7.43 1.28 -0.24
C MET A 304 -7.71 2.29 0.88
N GLN A 305 -7.75 1.84 2.13
CA GLN A 305 -8.20 2.65 3.28
C GLN A 305 -7.10 2.94 4.31
N GLY A 306 -5.95 2.27 4.21
CA GLY A 306 -4.89 2.34 5.21
C GLY A 306 -4.98 1.27 6.29
N SER A 307 -3.85 1.05 6.97
CA SER A 307 -3.76 0.13 8.11
C SER A 307 -4.19 0.83 9.39
N GLU A 308 -4.88 0.13 10.31
CA GLU A 308 -5.28 0.67 11.61
C GLU A 308 -4.05 1.18 12.39
N ALA A 309 -2.93 0.46 12.32
CA ALA A 309 -1.67 0.84 12.98
C ALA A 309 -1.04 2.13 12.41
N MET A 310 -1.28 2.41 11.13
CA MET A 310 -0.73 3.57 10.40
C MET A 310 -1.84 4.55 9.96
N SER A 311 -2.94 4.59 10.72
CA SER A 311 -4.13 5.40 10.41
C SER A 311 -3.84 6.90 10.31
N HIS A 312 -2.84 7.39 11.04
CA HIS A 312 -2.38 8.78 10.97
C HIS A 312 -1.81 9.15 9.59
N ASP A 313 -1.24 8.19 8.85
CA ASP A 313 -0.60 8.35 7.55
C ASP A 313 -1.46 7.77 6.41
N SER A 314 -2.72 7.43 6.67
CA SER A 314 -3.64 6.91 5.65
C SER A 314 -3.78 7.87 4.47
N ALA A 315 -3.69 9.18 4.70
CA ALA A 315 -3.86 10.16 3.65
C ALA A 315 -2.83 10.06 2.52
N ASN A 316 -1.57 9.77 2.89
CA ASN A 316 -0.45 9.68 1.96
C ASN A 316 -0.27 8.25 1.41
N LEU A 317 -0.75 7.24 2.14
CA LEU A 317 -0.54 5.82 1.82
C LEU A 317 -1.74 5.11 1.21
N ALA A 318 -2.95 5.62 1.42
CA ALA A 318 -4.17 5.01 0.93
C ALA A 318 -4.42 5.40 -0.52
N THR A 319 -4.71 4.41 -1.33
CA THR A 319 -5.04 4.55 -2.74
C THR A 319 -6.49 4.10 -2.93
N PRO A 320 -7.47 5.00 -2.77
CA PRO A 320 -8.89 4.64 -2.94
C PRO A 320 -9.16 4.17 -4.37
N ASP A 321 -10.35 3.62 -4.62
CA ASP A 321 -10.82 3.20 -5.94
C ASP A 321 -10.07 2.06 -6.63
N ILE A 322 -9.28 1.27 -5.88
CA ILE A 322 -8.81 -0.02 -6.40
C ILE A 322 -10.02 -0.94 -6.60
N LYS A 323 -10.12 -1.56 -7.78
CA LYS A 323 -11.17 -2.54 -8.08
C LYS A 323 -10.67 -3.94 -7.83
N TRP A 324 -11.44 -4.73 -7.08
CA TRP A 324 -11.09 -6.12 -6.84
C TRP A 324 -11.42 -6.96 -8.07
N LEU A 325 -10.40 -7.29 -8.84
CA LEU A 325 -10.52 -8.07 -10.08
C LEU A 325 -10.76 -9.55 -9.78
N GLY A 326 -10.02 -10.06 -8.80
CA GLY A 326 -9.94 -11.48 -8.49
C GLY A 326 -8.83 -11.78 -7.49
N VAL A 327 -8.59 -13.04 -7.14
CA VAL A 327 -9.50 -14.18 -7.32
C VAL A 327 -10.59 -14.06 -6.28
N ARG A 328 -11.85 -13.96 -6.70
CA ARG A 328 -12.95 -13.83 -5.75
C ARG A 328 -13.48 -15.21 -5.35
N PRO A 329 -14.06 -15.37 -4.14
CA PRO A 329 -14.74 -16.59 -3.75
C PRO A 329 -15.76 -17.08 -4.80
N SER A 330 -16.53 -16.18 -5.40
CA SER A 330 -17.46 -16.50 -6.50
C SER A 330 -16.78 -17.05 -7.76
N ASP A 331 -15.53 -16.66 -8.03
CA ASP A 331 -14.77 -17.09 -9.22
C ASP A 331 -14.42 -18.57 -9.17
N LEU A 332 -14.25 -19.16 -8.00
CA LEU A 332 -13.87 -20.57 -7.86
C LEU A 332 -14.86 -21.48 -8.59
N ASP A 333 -16.16 -21.17 -8.51
CA ASP A 333 -17.21 -21.91 -9.20
C ASP A 333 -17.41 -21.42 -10.64
N LYS A 334 -17.41 -20.09 -10.86
CA LYS A 334 -17.58 -19.51 -12.21
C LYS A 334 -16.55 -20.06 -13.21
N TYR A 335 -15.32 -20.26 -12.74
CA TYR A 335 -14.22 -20.79 -13.53
C TYR A 335 -13.93 -22.26 -13.27
N ASN A 336 -14.83 -23.01 -12.60
CA ASN A 336 -14.70 -24.45 -12.35
C ASN A 336 -13.31 -24.86 -11.82
N VAL A 337 -12.78 -24.15 -10.81
CA VAL A 337 -11.52 -24.49 -10.16
C VAL A 337 -11.68 -25.84 -9.44
N PRO A 338 -10.82 -26.85 -9.69
CA PRO A 338 -10.94 -28.18 -9.09
C PRO A 338 -10.96 -28.12 -7.57
N ARG A 339 -11.76 -29.00 -6.93
CA ARG A 339 -11.89 -29.01 -5.46
C ARG A 339 -10.58 -29.40 -4.78
N GLU A 340 -9.76 -30.23 -5.44
CA GLU A 340 -8.44 -30.62 -4.94
C GLU A 340 -7.47 -29.44 -4.78
N CYS A 341 -7.72 -28.33 -5.49
CA CYS A 341 -6.93 -27.10 -5.40
C CYS A 341 -7.55 -26.06 -4.45
N ARG A 342 -8.68 -26.39 -3.81
CA ARG A 342 -9.33 -25.58 -2.79
C ARG A 342 -8.94 -26.09 -1.41
N LEU A 343 -8.73 -25.18 -0.48
CA LEU A 343 -8.36 -25.46 0.89
C LEU A 343 -9.55 -25.21 1.79
N GLU A 344 -9.77 -26.06 2.79
CA GLU A 344 -10.80 -25.84 3.80
C GLU A 344 -10.43 -24.63 4.68
N LEU A 345 -11.44 -23.84 5.07
CA LEU A 345 -11.24 -22.77 6.04
C LEU A 345 -10.96 -23.36 7.43
N THR A 346 -9.95 -22.81 8.10
CA THR A 346 -9.72 -23.08 9.51
C THR A 346 -10.72 -22.31 10.38
N THR A 347 -10.87 -22.71 11.64
CA THR A 347 -11.70 -21.97 12.61
C THR A 347 -11.22 -20.52 12.79
N HIS A 348 -9.90 -20.30 12.71
CA HIS A 348 -9.31 -18.98 12.73
C HIS A 348 -9.71 -18.15 11.50
N ASP A 349 -9.67 -18.74 10.29
CA ASP A 349 -10.08 -18.05 9.07
C ASP A 349 -11.56 -17.63 9.11
N VAL A 350 -12.43 -18.49 9.64
CA VAL A 350 -13.87 -18.19 9.80
C VAL A 350 -14.05 -17.00 10.75
N SER A 351 -13.45 -17.05 11.94
CA SER A 351 -13.55 -15.96 12.92
C SER A 351 -12.97 -14.64 12.37
N PHE A 352 -11.86 -14.72 11.62
CA PHE A 352 -11.27 -13.55 10.99
C PHE A 352 -12.16 -12.97 9.88
N ALA A 353 -12.77 -13.81 9.06
CA ALA A 353 -13.70 -13.39 8.00
C ALA A 353 -14.98 -12.75 8.58
N GLU A 354 -15.52 -13.30 9.68
CA GLU A 354 -16.65 -12.71 10.40
C GLU A 354 -16.29 -11.33 10.98
N SER A 355 -15.14 -11.23 11.66
CA SER A 355 -14.66 -9.95 12.19
C SER A 355 -14.41 -8.92 11.08
N LEU A 356 -13.86 -9.34 9.94
CA LEU A 356 -13.62 -8.48 8.80
C LEU A 356 -14.94 -8.00 8.18
N LYS A 357 -15.94 -8.89 8.07
CA LYS A 357 -17.27 -8.56 7.56
C LYS A 357 -17.92 -7.43 8.35
N GLU A 358 -17.75 -7.39 9.67
CA GLU A 358 -18.34 -6.35 10.55
C GLU A 358 -17.69 -4.96 10.40
N LYS A 359 -16.53 -4.86 9.75
CA LYS A 359 -15.81 -3.59 9.62
C LYS A 359 -16.58 -2.58 8.75
N PRO A 360 -16.67 -1.29 9.16
CA PRO A 360 -17.45 -0.28 8.43
C PRO A 360 -17.05 -0.11 6.96
N TYR A 361 -15.75 -0.18 6.66
CA TYR A 361 -15.23 -0.05 5.29
C TYR A 361 -15.58 -1.24 4.39
N ILE A 362 -15.85 -2.42 4.96
CA ILE A 362 -16.36 -3.58 4.23
C ILE A 362 -17.87 -3.47 4.06
N GLN A 363 -18.60 -3.13 5.13
CA GLN A 363 -20.07 -2.99 5.11
C GLN A 363 -20.56 -1.95 4.09
N LYS A 364 -19.81 -0.87 3.87
CA LYS A 364 -20.08 0.12 2.82
C LYS A 364 -20.13 -0.50 1.40
N ARG A 365 -19.43 -1.62 1.18
CA ARG A 365 -19.30 -2.30 -0.12
C ARG A 365 -20.06 -3.62 -0.12
N SER A 366 -21.34 -3.56 -0.49
CA SER A 366 -22.22 -4.73 -0.53
C SER A 366 -21.66 -5.89 -1.38
N ALA A 367 -20.92 -5.59 -2.45
CA ALA A 367 -20.26 -6.61 -3.26
C ALA A 367 -19.18 -7.38 -2.50
N TRP A 368 -18.37 -6.71 -1.67
CA TRP A 368 -17.35 -7.36 -0.85
C TRP A 368 -17.98 -8.21 0.25
N VAL A 369 -19.06 -7.72 0.86
CA VAL A 369 -19.84 -8.47 1.85
C VAL A 369 -20.39 -9.77 1.25
N LYS A 370 -20.94 -9.73 0.03
CA LYS A 370 -21.44 -10.93 -0.68
C LYS A 370 -20.33 -11.96 -0.94
N GLU A 371 -19.13 -11.51 -1.29
CA GLU A 371 -17.99 -12.41 -1.49
C GLU A 371 -17.54 -13.06 -0.17
N LEU A 372 -17.52 -12.30 0.94
CA LEU A 372 -17.24 -12.87 2.27
C LEU A 372 -18.34 -13.84 2.73
N GLU A 373 -19.60 -13.57 2.44
CA GLU A 373 -20.70 -14.51 2.70
C GLU A 373 -20.56 -15.79 1.88
N THR A 374 -20.14 -15.66 0.62
CA THR A 374 -19.83 -16.80 -0.25
C THR A 374 -18.69 -17.63 0.34
N LEU A 375 -17.60 -16.98 0.78
CA LEU A 375 -16.47 -17.62 1.45
C LEU A 375 -16.92 -18.40 2.71
N LEU A 376 -17.67 -17.76 3.60
CA LEU A 376 -18.17 -18.34 4.86
C LEU A 376 -19.16 -19.49 4.62
N SER A 377 -20.03 -19.37 3.62
CA SER A 377 -21.01 -20.40 3.31
C SER A 377 -20.36 -21.67 2.76
N ARG A 378 -19.34 -21.53 1.92
CA ARG A 378 -18.62 -22.66 1.31
C ARG A 378 -17.59 -23.28 2.23
N LYS A 379 -16.99 -22.49 3.13
CA LYS A 379 -15.86 -22.91 3.96
C LYS A 379 -14.64 -23.38 3.15
N GLU A 380 -14.45 -22.80 1.96
CA GLU A 380 -13.33 -23.08 1.07
C GLU A 380 -12.60 -21.78 0.73
N LYS A 381 -11.26 -21.81 0.69
CA LYS A 381 -10.38 -20.77 0.16
C LYS A 381 -9.49 -21.30 -0.95
N ALA A 382 -8.89 -20.40 -1.74
CA ALA A 382 -7.94 -20.81 -2.77
C ALA A 382 -6.87 -19.74 -2.99
N GLU A 383 -5.65 -20.18 -3.30
CA GLU A 383 -4.59 -19.29 -3.75
C GLU A 383 -4.76 -18.93 -5.23
N ILE A 384 -4.19 -17.80 -5.68
CA ILE A 384 -4.13 -17.44 -7.12
C ILE A 384 -3.53 -18.59 -7.95
N GLN A 385 -2.58 -19.33 -7.36
CA GLN A 385 -1.91 -20.46 -8.01
C GLN A 385 -2.84 -21.65 -8.31
N ALA A 386 -4.04 -21.71 -7.72
CA ALA A 386 -5.00 -22.78 -7.99
C ALA A 386 -5.36 -22.87 -9.48
N PHE A 387 -5.29 -21.75 -10.23
CA PHE A 387 -5.49 -21.73 -11.68
C PHE A 387 -4.41 -22.48 -12.48
N THR A 388 -3.24 -22.73 -11.89
CA THR A 388 -2.18 -23.53 -12.51
C THR A 388 -2.66 -24.96 -12.81
N SER A 389 -3.62 -25.49 -12.04
CA SER A 389 -4.25 -26.79 -12.29
C SER A 389 -4.94 -26.88 -13.66
N LYS A 390 -5.35 -25.74 -14.22
CA LYS A 390 -5.96 -25.64 -15.56
C LYS A 390 -4.96 -25.37 -16.68
N GLY A 391 -3.69 -25.20 -16.32
CA GLY A 391 -2.61 -24.83 -17.22
C GLY A 391 -1.80 -23.66 -16.66
N PHE A 392 -0.48 -23.71 -16.83
CA PHE A 392 0.44 -22.69 -16.31
C PHE A 392 0.19 -21.27 -16.84
N GLN A 393 -0.44 -21.15 -18.02
CA GLN A 393 -0.78 -19.88 -18.66
C GLN A 393 -2.28 -19.54 -18.59
N TYR A 394 -3.09 -20.32 -17.86
CA TYR A 394 -4.54 -20.08 -17.75
C TYR A 394 -4.84 -18.69 -17.16
N LEU A 395 -4.06 -18.27 -16.16
CA LEU A 395 -4.20 -16.96 -15.52
C LEU A 395 -4.09 -15.82 -16.56
N THR A 396 -3.08 -15.89 -17.42
CA THR A 396 -2.72 -14.83 -18.39
C THR A 396 -3.51 -14.88 -19.69
N GLN A 397 -3.86 -16.08 -20.16
CA GLN A 397 -4.49 -16.28 -21.48
C GLN A 397 -6.02 -16.33 -21.40
N GLU A 398 -6.59 -16.78 -20.28
CA GLU A 398 -8.04 -17.03 -20.17
C GLU A 398 -8.67 -16.18 -19.06
N TYR A 399 -8.19 -16.32 -17.82
CA TYR A 399 -8.84 -15.71 -16.66
C TYR A 399 -8.80 -14.18 -16.69
N LEU A 400 -7.60 -13.58 -16.79
CA LEU A 400 -7.46 -12.13 -16.80
C LEU A 400 -8.13 -11.48 -18.03
N PRO A 401 -7.90 -11.95 -19.28
CA PRO A 401 -8.57 -11.38 -20.45
C PRO A 401 -10.09 -11.41 -20.36
N ARG A 402 -10.66 -12.51 -19.85
CA ARG A 402 -12.11 -12.64 -19.69
C ARG A 402 -12.66 -11.68 -18.64
N LYS A 403 -11.99 -11.57 -17.49
CA LYS A 403 -12.32 -10.60 -16.44
C LYS A 403 -12.29 -9.15 -16.95
N LEU A 404 -11.26 -8.80 -17.72
CA LEU A 404 -11.09 -7.47 -18.30
C LEU A 404 -12.21 -7.17 -19.30
N ARG A 405 -12.51 -8.12 -20.19
CA ARG A 405 -13.57 -7.98 -21.22
C ARG A 405 -14.96 -7.84 -20.62
N GLU A 406 -15.27 -8.64 -19.60
CA GLU A 406 -16.58 -8.64 -18.94
C GLU A 406 -16.78 -7.44 -17.99
N GLY A 407 -15.73 -6.67 -17.70
CA GLY A 407 -15.80 -5.63 -16.68
C GLY A 407 -15.99 -6.19 -15.26
N ASP A 408 -15.59 -7.43 -15.03
CA ASP A 408 -15.99 -8.22 -13.86
C ASP A 408 -15.09 -7.98 -12.64
N TRP A 409 -15.22 -6.79 -12.05
CA TRP A 409 -14.53 -6.37 -10.82
C TRP A 409 -15.49 -5.66 -9.87
N VAL A 410 -15.13 -5.59 -8.57
CA VAL A 410 -15.99 -5.00 -7.51
C VAL A 410 -15.31 -3.92 -6.69
#